data_AF-A0A090QU17-F1
#
_entry.id   AF-A0A090QU17-F1
#
_cell.length_a   1.000
_cell.length_b   1.000
_cell.length_c   1.000
_cell.angle_alpha   90.00
_cell.angle_beta   90.00
_cell.angle_gamma   90.00
#
_symmetry.space_group_name_H-M   'P 1'
#
loop_
_entity.id
_entity.type
_entity.pdbx_description
1 polymer ?
#
loop_
_entity_poly.entity_id
_entity_poly.type
_entity_poly.pdbx_seq_one_letter_code
_entity_poly.pdbx_strand_id
1 'polypeptide(L)' 'MTTRVIYPGTFDPITNGHLDLIERAAAMFDHVVVGIATTQVKSHCLICRSGSIWPNRSPNI' A
#
# COMPACT_ATOMS: atom_id res chain seq x y z
N MET A 1 -27.08 11.03 17.79
CA MET A 1 -26.61 9.86 17.00
C MET A 1 -25.16 10.12 16.64
N THR A 2 -24.23 9.24 16.99
CA THR A 2 -22.82 9.39 16.58
C THR A 2 -22.65 8.84 15.18
N THR A 3 -22.32 9.70 14.21
CA THR A 3 -22.12 9.27 12.83
C THR A 3 -20.65 8.94 12.61
N ARG A 4 -20.35 7.68 12.27
CA ARG A 4 -18.99 7.19 12.01
C ARG A 4 -18.80 6.99 10.52
N VAL A 5 -17.73 7.54 9.97
CA VAL A 5 -17.38 7.39 8.55
C VAL A 5 -16.01 6.73 8.39
N ILE A 6 -15.85 5.98 7.30
CA ILE A 6 -14.61 5.27 6.97
C ILE A 6 -14.11 5.78 5.62
N TYR A 7 -12.83 6.16 5.57
CA TYR A 7 -12.15 6.61 4.36
C TYR A 7 -10.95 5.70 4.04
N PRO A 8 -11.13 4.66 3.21
CA PRO A 8 -10.04 3.75 2.84
C PRO A 8 -9.22 4.31 1.67
N GLY A 9 -7.89 4.10 1.68
CA GLY A 9 -7.00 4.50 0.60
C GLY A 9 -5.56 4.00 0.77
N THR A 10 -4.79 4.00 -0.31
CA THR A 10 -3.38 3.58 -0.30
C THR A 10 -2.45 4.67 0.26
N PHE A 11 -2.84 5.93 0.11
CA PHE A 11 -2.16 7.10 0.70
C PHE A 11 -0.64 7.17 0.45
N ASP A 12 -0.18 6.69 -0.71
CA ASP A 12 1.24 6.65 -1.08
C ASP A 12 1.48 7.39 -2.42
N PRO A 13 1.92 8.66 -2.41
CA PRO A 13 2.11 9.55 -1.26
C PRO A 13 0.81 10.28 -0.83
N ILE A 14 0.71 10.66 0.45
CA ILE A 14 -0.32 11.63 0.89
C ILE A 14 -0.10 12.97 0.20
N THR A 15 -1.15 13.47 -0.42
CA THR A 15 -1.18 14.78 -1.09
C THR A 15 -2.13 15.73 -0.37
N ASN A 16 -2.00 17.04 -0.61
CA ASN A 16 -2.87 18.06 -0.03
C ASN A 16 -4.36 17.84 -0.35
N GLY A 17 -4.68 17.16 -1.46
CA GLY A 17 -6.07 16.79 -1.78
C GLY A 17 -6.68 15.76 -0.81
N HIS A 18 -5.86 14.85 -0.27
CA HIS A 18 -6.32 13.91 0.77
C HIS A 18 -6.60 14.63 2.09
N LEU A 19 -5.80 15.65 2.42
CA LEU A 19 -5.99 16.48 3.62
C LEU A 19 -7.30 17.29 3.53
N ASP A 20 -7.60 17.92 2.39
CA ASP A 20 -8.86 18.63 2.18
C ASP A 20 -10.08 17.71 2.39
N LEU A 21 -10.01 16.47 1.90
CA LEU A 21 -11.10 15.52 2.08
C LEU A 21 -11.28 15.09 3.55
N ILE A 22 -10.18 14.90 4.28
CA ILE A 22 -10.20 14.57 5.72
C ILE A 22 -10.75 15.74 6.53
N GLU A 23 -10.35 16.97 6.24
CA GLU A 23 -10.86 18.18 6.91
C GLU A 23 -12.37 18.35 6.71
N ARG A 24 -12.85 18.14 5.47
CA ARG A 24 -14.29 18.21 5.16
C ARG A 24 -15.07 17.09 5.85
N ALA A 25 -14.52 15.89 5.92
CA ALA A 25 -15.13 14.78 6.64
C ALA A 25 -15.18 15.05 8.16
N ALA A 26 -14.12 15.61 8.74
CA ALA A 26 -14.05 15.96 10.15
C ALA A 26 -15.04 17.07 10.55
N ALA A 27 -15.37 17.97 9.62
CA ALA A 27 -16.38 19.00 9.85
C ALA A 27 -17.83 18.47 9.82
N MET A 28 -18.08 17.33 9.16
CA MET A 28 -19.43 16.77 8.97
C MET A 28 -19.75 15.58 9.89
N PHE A 29 -18.73 14.90 10.42
CA PHE A 29 -18.89 13.66 11.19
C PHE A 29 -18.13 13.73 12.51
N ASP A 30 -18.71 13.15 13.56
CA ASP A 30 -18.09 13.09 14.89
C ASP A 30 -16.82 12.22 14.89
N HIS A 31 -16.78 11.20 14.02
CA HIS A 31 -15.68 10.24 13.96
C HIS A 31 -15.35 9.85 12.51
N VAL A 32 -14.10 10.08 12.11
CA VAL A 32 -13.53 9.70 10.81
C VAL A 32 -12.44 8.67 11.04
N VAL A 33 -12.57 7.49 10.41
CA VAL A 33 -11.55 6.43 10.44
C VAL A 33 -10.88 6.35 9.07
N VAL A 34 -9.58 6.66 9.00
CA VAL A 34 -8.79 6.59 7.76
C VAL A 34 -8.09 5.23 7.68
N GLY A 35 -8.50 4.42 6.71
CA GLY A 35 -7.95 3.08 6.50
C GLY A 35 -6.82 3.11 5.50
N ILE A 36 -5.57 2.99 5.96
CA ILE A 36 -4.39 2.99 5.08
C ILE A 36 -4.09 1.57 4.63
N ALA A 37 -4.33 1.28 3.34
CA ALA A 37 -3.99 0.02 2.73
C ALA A 37 -2.54 0.06 2.25
N THR A 38 -1.65 -0.68 2.92
CA THR A 38 -0.28 -0.86 2.43
C THR A 38 -0.31 -1.86 1.28
N THR A 39 0.08 -1.44 0.07
CA THR A 39 0.25 -2.38 -1.04
C THR A 39 1.42 -3.30 -0.74
N GLN A 40 1.13 -4.48 -0.20
CA GLN A 40 2.11 -5.54 -0.08
C GLN A 40 2.37 -6.03 -1.50
N VAL A 41 3.49 -5.62 -2.10
CA VAL A 41 3.98 -6.27 -3.32
C VAL A 41 4.25 -7.73 -2.93
N LYS A 42 3.30 -8.62 -3.21
CA LYS A 42 3.52 -10.05 -3.09
C LYS A 42 4.52 -10.42 -4.16
N SER A 43 5.80 -10.43 -3.80
CA SER A 43 6.85 -11.07 -4.58
C SER A 43 6.58 -12.56 -4.55
N HIS A 44 5.70 -13.03 -5.44
CA HIS A 44 5.59 -14.43 -5.75
C HIS A 44 6.93 -14.82 -6.37
N CYS A 45 7.83 -15.31 -5.52
CA CYS A 45 9.02 -16.04 -5.94
C CYS A 45 8.52 -17.29 -6.66
N LEU A 46 8.24 -17.14 -7.96
CA LEU A 46 8.17 -18.24 -8.89
C LEU A 46 9.61 -18.69 -9.07
N ILE A 47 9.87 -19.99 -8.89
CA ILE A 47 11.17 -20.66 -8.93
C ILE A 47 11.81 -20.80 -7.54
N CYS A 48 11.32 -21.80 -6.81
CA CYS A 48 12.20 -22.57 -5.95
C CYS A 48 11.76 -24.03 -5.97
N ARG A 49 11.97 -24.72 -7.11
CA ARG A 49 12.02 -26.19 -7.09
C ARG A 49 12.68 -26.81 -8.30
N SER A 50 13.62 -27.69 -7.95
CA SER A 50 14.36 -28.65 -8.75
C SER A 50 15.51 -28.08 -9.59
N GLY A 51 16.71 -28.57 -9.28
CA GLY A 51 17.96 -28.07 -9.81
C GLY A 51 18.05 -28.11 -11.34
N SER A 52 18.48 -26.99 -11.89
CA SER A 52 19.19 -26.92 -13.16
C SER A 52 20.08 -25.69 -13.10
N ILE A 53 21.38 -25.97 -12.89
CA ILE A 53 22.55 -25.24 -13.38
C ILE A 53 22.31 -23.78 -13.83
N TRP A 54 22.83 -22.83 -13.05
CA TRP A 54 23.14 -21.49 -13.54
C TRP A 54 24.16 -21.62 -14.69
N PRO A 55 23.85 -21.24 -15.95
CA PRO A 55 24.89 -21.14 -16.94
C PRO A 55 25.62 -19.81 -16.69
N ASN A 56 26.86 -19.95 -16.25
CA ASN A 56 27.98 -19.09 -16.60
C ASN A 56 27.93 -17.61 -16.14
N ARG A 57 28.45 -17.37 -14.93
CA ARG A 57 29.26 -16.17 -14.66
C ARG A 57 30.64 -16.60 -14.19
N SER A 58 31.56 -16.76 -15.14
CA SER A 58 32.98 -16.53 -14.87
C SER A 58 33.35 -15.20 -15.51
N PRO A 59 33.57 -14.12 -14.74
CA PRO A 59 34.39 -13.02 -15.21
C PRO A 59 35.87 -13.38 -14.98
N ASN A 60 36.71 -13.14 -15.99
CA ASN A 60 38.18 -13.30 -16.03
C ASN A 60 38.74 -14.72 -16.20
N ILE A 61 39.02 -15.09 -17.46
CA ILE A 61 40.37 -15.29 -18.05
C ILE A 61 40.23 -15.18 -19.56
#